data_AF-A0AA39ZPG4-F1
#
_entry.id   AF-A0AA39ZPG4-F1
#
_cell.length_a   1.000
_cell.length_b   1.000
_cell.length_c   1.000
_cell.angle_alpha   90.00
_cell.angle_beta   90.00
_cell.angle_gamma   90.00
#
_symmetry.space_group_name_H-M   'P 1'
#
loop_
_entity.id
_entity.type
_entity.pdbx_description
1 polymer ?
#
loop_
_entity_poly.entity_id
_entity_poly.type
_entity_poly.pdbx_seq_one_letter_code
_entity_poly.pdbx_strand_id
1 'polypeptide(L)'
;MWLLNTSTFTLKFNFEPSEYAILSHTWEKEEVTFSNMRDLDVAKKAGRTKIEQTCHIDRGHWNLGYVWIGTCCINKSSSAELSEAINSMFAWYQRATVL
;
A
#
# COMPACT_ATOMS: atom_id res chain seq x y z
N MET A 1 -6.23 -6.54 -6.68
CA MET A 1 -5.54 -5.88 -5.55
C MET A 1 -4.85 -4.59 -6.02
N TRP A 2 -4.65 -3.60 -5.14
CA TRP A 2 -3.88 -2.39 -5.47
C TRP A 2 -2.45 -2.45 -4.93
N LEU A 3 -1.50 -1.82 -5.63
CA LEU A 3 -0.14 -1.60 -5.16
C LEU A 3 0.23 -0.13 -5.28
N LEU A 4 1.04 0.34 -4.33
CA LEU A 4 1.56 1.70 -4.34
C LEU A 4 2.91 1.72 -5.04
N ASN A 5 3.03 2.53 -6.10
CA ASN A 5 4.32 2.81 -6.71
C ASN A 5 5.14 3.72 -5.80
N THR A 6 6.36 3.33 -5.46
CA THR A 6 7.17 4.07 -4.49
C THR A 6 7.68 5.40 -5.06
N SER A 7 7.94 5.49 -6.37
CA SER A 7 8.43 6.72 -7.01
C SER A 7 7.34 7.76 -7.24
N THR A 8 6.13 7.35 -7.62
CA THR A 8 5.05 8.27 -8.02
C THR A 8 3.97 8.45 -6.97
N PHE A 9 3.95 7.61 -5.92
CA PHE A 9 2.90 7.57 -4.91
C PHE A 9 1.50 7.32 -5.48
N THR A 10 1.41 6.68 -6.65
CA THR A 10 0.13 6.34 -7.28
C THR A 10 -0.24 4.89 -7.04
N LEU A 11 -1.52 4.64 -6.75
CA LEU A 11 -2.07 3.30 -6.67
C LEU A 11 -2.30 2.71 -8.07
N LYS A 12 -1.89 1.45 -8.26
CA LYS A 12 -2.12 0.67 -9.48
C LYS A 12 -2.98 -0.54 -9.15
N PHE A 13 -4.14 -0.65 -9.81
CA PHE A 13 -5.05 -1.79 -9.65
C PHE A 13 -4.66 -2.93 -10.58
N ASN A 14 -4.82 -4.16 -10.09
CA ASN A 14 -4.61 -5.40 -10.85
C ASN A 14 -3.20 -5.49 -11.48
N PHE A 15 -2.23 -4.93 -10.77
CA PHE A 15 -0.83 -5.00 -11.14
C PHE A 15 -0.19 -6.15 -10.37
N GLU A 16 0.37 -7.12 -11.09
CA GLU A 16 1.12 -8.25 -10.53
C GLU A 16 2.60 -8.07 -10.87
N PRO A 17 3.35 -7.26 -10.11
CA PRO A 17 4.79 -7.17 -10.31
C PRO A 17 5.45 -8.49 -9.95
N SER A 18 6.59 -8.74 -10.57
CA SER A 18 7.48 -9.85 -10.19
C SER A 18 7.95 -9.73 -8.74
N GLU A 19 8.04 -8.51 -8.20
CA GLU A 19 8.54 -8.24 -6.85
C GLU A 19 7.79 -7.06 -6.21
N TYR A 20 7.47 -7.17 -4.93
CA TYR A 20 6.90 -6.09 -4.11
C TYR A 20 7.18 -6.35 -2.64
N ALA A 21 7.21 -5.29 -1.84
CA ALA A 21 7.24 -5.40 -0.38
C ALA A 21 5.83 -5.25 0.19
N ILE A 22 5.53 -5.99 1.25
CA ILE A 22 4.44 -5.65 2.15
C ILE A 22 5.09 -4.95 3.34
N LEU A 23 4.75 -3.69 3.56
CA LEU A 23 5.32 -2.90 4.65
C LEU A 23 4.18 -2.35 5.49
N SER A 24 4.11 -2.80 6.73
CA SER A 24 3.07 -2.43 7.69
C SER A 24 3.66 -2.16 9.06
N HIS A 25 4.61 -1.24 9.16
CA HIS A 25 5.07 -0.80 10.48
C HIS A 25 3.99 0.08 11.15
N THR A 26 3.44 -0.49 12.22
CA THR A 26 2.56 -0.01 13.30
C THR A 26 1.81 1.33 13.15
N TRP A 27 0.48 1.20 13.25
CA TRP A 27 -0.56 2.10 13.76
C TRP A 27 -0.10 3.41 14.41
N GLU A 28 0.15 4.44 13.61
CA GLU A 28 0.04 5.81 14.10
C GLU A 28 -1.43 6.24 14.03
N LYS A 29 -1.82 7.29 14.78
CA LYS A 29 -3.22 7.74 14.84
C LYS A 29 -3.76 8.25 13.50
N GLU A 30 -2.86 8.63 12.58
CA GLU A 30 -3.22 9.17 11.27
C GLU A 30 -2.64 8.28 10.18
N GLU A 31 -3.48 7.39 9.65
CA GLU A 31 -3.12 6.53 8.52
C GLU A 31 -3.84 6.96 7.26
N VAL A 32 -3.09 7.08 6.17
CA VAL A 32 -3.65 7.35 4.86
C VAL A 32 -4.49 6.14 4.43
N THR A 33 -5.77 6.37 4.18
CA THR A 33 -6.68 5.35 3.65
C THR A 33 -6.68 5.34 2.12
N PHE A 34 -7.24 4.29 1.54
CA PHE A 34 -7.45 4.19 0.09
C PHE A 34 -8.23 5.39 -0.48
N SER A 35 -9.23 5.89 0.27
CA SER A 35 -9.99 7.07 -0.13
C SER A 35 -9.12 8.34 -0.11
N ASN A 36 -8.24 8.48 0.89
CA ASN A 36 -7.33 9.62 0.96
C ASN A 36 -6.34 9.62 -0.21
N MET A 37 -5.93 8.46 -0.73
CA MET A 37 -5.06 8.39 -1.91
C MET A 37 -5.70 8.93 -3.19
N ARG A 38 -7.03 9.10 -3.23
CA ARG A 38 -7.74 9.73 -4.35
C ARG A 38 -7.74 11.26 -4.27
N ASP A 39 -7.50 11.83 -3.09
CA ASP A 39 -7.47 13.27 -2.85
C ASP A 39 -6.11 13.66 -2.25
N LEU A 40 -5.28 14.31 -3.06
CA LEU A 40 -3.92 14.68 -2.69
C LEU A 40 -3.85 15.61 -1.48
N ASP A 41 -4.85 16.46 -1.26
CA ASP A 41 -4.87 17.40 -0.13
C ASP A 41 -5.31 16.72 1.16
N VAL A 42 -6.21 15.73 1.06
CA VAL A 42 -6.55 14.87 2.20
C VAL A 42 -5.41 13.91 2.53
N ALA A 43 -4.75 13.32 1.52
CA ALA A 43 -3.56 12.49 1.72
C ALA A 43 -2.46 13.24 2.48
N LYS A 44 -2.18 14.49 2.10
CA LYS A 44 -1.19 15.35 2.80
C LYS A 44 -1.51 15.54 4.29
N LYS A 45 -2.79 15.63 4.65
CA LYS A 45 -3.23 15.80 6.05
C LYS A 45 -3.33 14.49 6.82
N ALA A 46 -3.52 13.35 6.15
CA ALA A 46 -3.85 12.06 6.78
C ALA A 46 -2.62 11.17 7.08
N GLY A 47 -1.45 11.74 7.39
CA GLY A 47 -0.24 10.95 7.71
C GLY A 47 0.57 10.48 6.49
N ARG A 48 0.67 11.32 5.44
CA ARG A 48 1.50 11.09 4.23
C ARG A 48 2.94 10.69 4.55
N THR A 49 3.51 11.19 5.65
CA THR A 49 4.85 10.87 6.13
C THR A 49 5.09 9.37 6.21
N LYS A 50 4.11 8.59 6.67
CA LYS A 50 4.24 7.12 6.76
C LYS A 50 4.39 6.47 5.40
N ILE A 51 3.61 6.91 4.41
CA ILE A 51 3.72 6.45 3.03
C ILE A 51 5.10 6.82 2.47
N GLU A 52 5.51 8.07 2.65
CA GLU A 52 6.80 8.56 2.16
C GLU A 52 7.98 7.81 2.76
N GLN A 53 7.95 7.56 4.07
CA GLN A 53 8.93 6.75 4.77
C GLN A 53 8.94 5.32 4.26
N THR A 54 7.76 4.70 4.11
CA THR A 54 7.64 3.32 3.60
C THR A 54 8.26 3.21 2.20
N CYS A 55 7.94 4.15 1.31
CA CYS A 55 8.52 4.20 -0.03
C CYS A 55 10.02 4.53 -0.01
N HIS A 56 10.48 5.34 0.95
CA HIS A 56 11.90 5.62 1.13
C HIS A 56 12.68 4.39 1.59
N ILE A 57 12.15 3.64 2.55
CA ILE A 57 12.75 2.38 3.03
C ILE A 57 12.81 1.37 1.89
N ASP A 58 11.72 1.18 1.13
CA ASP A 58 11.75 0.32 -0.06
C ASP A 58 12.89 0.71 -0.99
N ARG A 59 12.95 1.97 -1.43
CA ARG A 59 14.01 2.45 -2.33
C ARG A 59 15.42 2.33 -1.76
N GLY A 60 15.59 2.51 -0.45
CA GLY A 60 16.89 2.50 0.21
C GLY A 60 17.44 1.09 0.48
N HIS A 61 16.56 0.12 0.73
CA HIS A 61 16.95 -1.22 1.18
C HIS A 61 16.77 -2.30 0.12
N TRP A 62 15.66 -2.28 -0.63
CA TRP A 62 15.27 -3.38 -1.51
C TRP A 62 15.03 -2.96 -2.96
N ASN A 63 14.69 -1.70 -3.19
CA ASN A 63 14.43 -1.07 -4.48
C ASN A 63 13.43 -1.85 -5.35
N LEU A 64 12.34 -2.35 -4.74
CA LEU A 64 11.34 -3.16 -5.43
C LEU A 64 10.37 -2.30 -6.26
N GLY A 65 10.26 -1.02 -5.94
CA GLY A 65 9.46 -0.05 -6.70
C GLY A 65 7.96 -0.11 -6.42
N TYR A 66 7.49 -1.19 -5.79
CA TYR A 66 6.09 -1.37 -5.40
C TYR A 66 5.97 -1.89 -3.98
N VAL A 67 5.04 -1.27 -3.25
CA VAL A 67 4.71 -1.67 -1.88
C VAL A 67 3.21 -1.87 -1.72
N TRP A 68 2.85 -2.81 -0.87
CA TRP A 68 1.48 -3.02 -0.43
C TRP A 68 1.34 -2.59 1.02
N ILE A 69 0.35 -1.74 1.28
CA ILE A 69 0.03 -1.21 2.61
C ILE A 69 -1.47 -1.40 2.82
N GLY A 70 -1.87 -2.20 3.82
CA GLY A 70 -3.27 -2.60 4.02
C GLY A 70 -4.27 -1.45 4.30
N THR A 71 -3.78 -0.27 4.67
CA THR A 71 -4.59 0.92 4.92
C THR A 71 -4.93 1.68 3.63
N CYS A 72 -3.97 1.81 2.72
CA CYS A 72 -4.11 2.61 1.50
C CYS A 72 -4.24 1.78 0.21
N CYS A 73 -3.97 0.47 0.24
CA CYS A 73 -4.03 -0.43 -0.92
C CYS A 73 -5.29 -1.32 -0.94
N ILE A 74 -6.18 -1.18 0.05
CA ILE A 74 -7.46 -1.89 0.09
C ILE A 74 -8.58 -0.86 0.13
N ASN A 75 -9.48 -0.89 -0.85
CA ASN A 75 -10.69 -0.09 -0.80
C ASN A 75 -11.71 -0.68 0.17
N LYS A 76 -11.65 -0.26 1.43
CA LYS A 76 -12.57 -0.75 2.48
C LYS A 76 -14.02 -0.29 2.28
N SER A 77 -14.30 0.67 1.40
CA SER A 77 -15.66 1.10 1.07
C SER A 77 -16.39 0.14 0.13
N SER A 78 -15.66 -0.72 -0.58
CA SER A 78 -16.22 -1.78 -1.42
C SER A 78 -16.17 -3.11 -0.66
N SER A 79 -17.33 -3.61 -0.23
CA SER A 79 -17.41 -4.88 0.49
C SER A 79 -16.89 -6.05 -0.34
N ALA A 80 -17.17 -6.07 -1.64
CA ALA A 80 -16.66 -7.09 -2.56
C ALA A 80 -15.12 -7.07 -2.63
N GLU A 81 -14.52 -5.88 -2.78
CA GLU A 81 -13.06 -5.75 -2.85
C GLU A 81 -12.40 -6.07 -1.51
N LEU A 82 -13.01 -5.67 -0.39
CA LEU A 82 -12.53 -5.99 0.95
C LEU A 82 -12.54 -7.51 1.19
N SER A 83 -13.62 -8.21 0.84
CA SER A 83 -13.70 -9.66 0.95
C SER A 83 -12.69 -10.37 0.06
N GLU A 84 -12.53 -9.93 -1.19
CA GLU A 84 -11.53 -10.48 -2.10
C GLU A 84 -10.11 -10.26 -1.58
N ALA A 85 -9.83 -9.06 -1.04
CA ALA A 85 -8.53 -8.72 -0.49
C ALA A 85 -8.19 -9.59 0.72
N ILE A 86 -9.15 -9.79 1.65
CA ILE A 86 -8.99 -10.66 2.82
C ILE A 86 -8.75 -12.11 2.40
N ASN A 87 -9.57 -12.62 1.48
CA ASN A 87 -9.47 -14.02 1.01
C ASN A 87 -8.15 -14.28 0.28
N SER A 88 -7.63 -13.29 -0.43
CA SER A 88 -6.38 -13.41 -1.18
C SER A 88 -5.15 -13.05 -0.33
N MET A 89 -5.33 -12.41 0.82
CA MET A 89 -4.25 -11.75 1.58
C MET A 89 -3.08 -12.68 1.87
N PHE A 90 -3.36 -13.92 2.29
CA PHE A 90 -2.32 -14.91 2.59
C PHE A 90 -1.47 -15.25 1.37
N ALA A 91 -2.09 -15.41 0.20
CA ALA A 91 -1.38 -15.66 -1.05
C ALA A 91 -0.52 -14.47 -1.49
N TRP A 92 -0.92 -13.24 -1.13
CA TRP A 92 -0.10 -12.05 -1.33
C TRP A 92 1.04 -11.95 -0.31
N TYR A 93 0.83 -12.33 0.95
CA TYR A 93 1.93 -12.44 1.93
C TYR A 93 2.99 -13.45 1.49
N GLN A 94 2.56 -14.59 0.95
CA GLN A 94 3.47 -15.64 0.50
C GLN A 94 4.29 -15.25 -0.74
N ARG A 95 3.74 -14.41 -1.61
CA ARG A 95 4.41 -13.96 -2.86
C ARG A 95 5.26 -12.69 -2.68
N ALA A 96 5.16 -12.01 -1.55
CA ALA A 96 5.92 -10.79 -1.31
C ALA A 96 7.41 -11.10 -1.14
N THR A 97 8.26 -10.25 -1.71
CA THR A 97 9.72 -10.35 -1.59
C THR A 97 10.19 -9.97 -0.19
N VAL A 98 9.48 -9.02 0.43
CA VAL A 98 9.79 -8.45 1.75
C VAL A 98 8.50 -8.29 2.53
N LEU A 99 8.55 -8.59 3.83
CA LEU A 99 7.45 -8.50 4.81
C LEU A 99 7.85 -7.64 6.01
#